data_AF-A0A8T6I092-F1
#
_entry.id   AF-A0A8T6I092-F1
#
_cell.length_a   1.000
_cell.length_b   1.000
_cell.length_c   1.000
_cell.angle_alpha   90.00
_cell.angle_beta   90.00
_cell.angle_gamma   90.00
#
_symmetry.space_group_name_H-M   'P 1'
#
loop_
_entity.id
_entity.type
_entity.pdbx_description
1 polymer ?
#
loop_
_entity_poly.entity_id
_entity_poly.type
_entity_poly.pdbx_seq_one_letter_code
_entity_poly.pdbx_strand_id
1 'polypeptide(L)'
;MPGSQRRSWRRAALAVFALLAAGCGEAPPATEQDVLETLVRDVVVPMGKVVVISRASDCRQAKQALPAEVWTAFLEANAAGMDGLELDAHAARLVMDESGAPPSLIRARRRQPVVALSRIGVAGETALMCIEVYGAEDRGFYVLFGRDGTGKWSARAEFAAWSEAAEEWELEPEELPDGEIYER
;
A
#
# COMPACT_ATOMS: atom_id res chain seq x y z
N MET A 1 65.59 -37.62 -47.30
CA MET A 1 64.80 -36.76 -48.22
C MET A 1 63.32 -36.85 -47.83
N PRO A 2 62.53 -35.78 -48.03
CA PRO A 2 61.69 -35.13 -47.01
C PRO A 2 60.18 -35.43 -47.12
N GLY A 3 59.40 -34.94 -46.14
CA GLY A 3 57.96 -34.67 -46.31
C GLY A 3 57.09 -35.09 -45.11
N SER A 4 57.11 -34.39 -43.97
CA SER A 4 56.15 -33.33 -43.61
C SER A 4 54.67 -33.76 -43.66
N GLN A 5 54.05 -33.94 -42.49
CA GLN A 5 52.71 -33.40 -42.22
C GLN A 5 52.51 -33.23 -40.70
N ARG A 6 52.43 -31.97 -40.28
CA ARG A 6 52.05 -31.52 -38.94
C ARG A 6 50.54 -31.69 -38.77
N ARG A 7 50.07 -32.24 -37.64
CA ARG A 7 48.75 -31.88 -37.08
C ARG A 7 48.82 -31.78 -35.57
N SER A 8 48.46 -30.57 -35.13
CA SER A 8 48.34 -30.07 -33.78
C SER A 8 47.21 -30.75 -33.00
N TRP A 9 47.51 -31.17 -31.77
CA TRP A 9 46.49 -31.37 -30.74
C TRP A 9 47.02 -30.81 -29.42
N ARG A 10 47.00 -29.47 -29.31
CA ARG A 10 46.93 -28.79 -28.03
C ARG A 10 45.47 -28.34 -27.89
N ARG A 11 44.77 -28.86 -26.88
CA ARG A 11 43.64 -28.25 -26.14
C ARG A 11 42.73 -29.35 -25.58
N ALA A 12 42.83 -29.60 -24.27
CA ALA A 12 41.72 -30.03 -23.41
C ALA A 12 42.21 -30.07 -21.96
N ALA A 13 42.48 -28.90 -21.38
CA ALA A 13 42.73 -28.77 -19.94
C ALA A 13 42.28 -27.38 -19.50
N LEU A 14 40.98 -27.12 -19.55
CA LEU A 14 40.34 -25.94 -18.96
C LEU A 14 38.83 -26.21 -18.87
N ALA A 15 38.43 -26.98 -17.86
CA ALA A 15 37.01 -27.18 -17.55
C ALA A 15 36.82 -27.65 -16.10
N VAL A 16 37.43 -26.99 -15.11
CA VAL A 16 37.00 -27.12 -13.70
C VAL A 16 37.29 -25.80 -12.96
N PHE A 17 36.56 -24.72 -13.27
CA PHE A 17 36.47 -23.53 -12.41
C PHE A 17 35.24 -22.67 -12.78
N ALA A 18 34.09 -23.31 -12.97
CA ALA A 18 32.82 -22.61 -13.24
C ALA A 18 31.64 -23.34 -12.59
N LEU A 19 31.71 -23.56 -11.27
CA LEU A 19 30.63 -24.19 -10.51
C LEU A 19 30.41 -23.55 -9.12
N LEU A 20 30.68 -22.23 -9.01
CA LEU A 20 30.42 -21.44 -7.79
C LEU A 20 29.67 -20.11 -8.05
N ALA A 21 29.02 -19.95 -9.21
CA ALA A 21 28.28 -18.73 -9.56
C ALA A 21 26.80 -18.99 -9.86
N ALA A 22 26.22 -20.07 -9.34
CA ALA A 22 24.80 -20.39 -9.47
C ALA A 22 24.18 -20.51 -8.07
N GLY A 23 23.79 -19.38 -7.48
CA GLY A 23 23.15 -19.40 -6.16
C GLY A 23 22.80 -18.05 -5.55
N CYS A 24 23.43 -16.95 -5.97
CA CYS A 24 23.03 -15.61 -5.53
C CYS A 24 22.06 -14.99 -6.54
N GLY A 25 20.84 -15.53 -6.62
CA GLY A 25 19.74 -14.77 -7.21
C GLY A 25 19.37 -13.66 -6.25
N GLU A 26 19.63 -12.41 -6.63
CA GLU A 26 19.09 -11.24 -5.92
C GLU A 26 17.58 -11.40 -5.86
N ALA A 27 16.99 -11.28 -4.67
CA ALA A 27 15.55 -11.39 -4.52
C ALA A 27 14.90 -10.32 -5.42
N PRO A 28 13.78 -10.62 -6.11
CA PRO A 28 13.12 -9.63 -6.93
C PRO A 28 12.78 -8.39 -6.08
N PRO A 29 12.83 -7.19 -6.68
CA PRO A 29 12.48 -5.96 -5.98
C PRO A 29 11.07 -6.09 -5.42
N ALA A 30 10.88 -5.66 -4.19
CA ALA A 30 9.58 -5.75 -3.55
C ALA A 30 8.56 -4.85 -4.24
N THR A 31 7.32 -5.30 -4.22
CA THR A 31 6.19 -4.63 -4.86
C THR A 31 5.19 -4.13 -3.81
N GLU A 32 4.31 -3.21 -4.21
CA GLU A 32 3.18 -2.78 -3.40
C GLU A 32 2.28 -3.97 -2.98
N GLN A 33 2.12 -4.95 -3.86
CA GLN A 33 1.31 -6.15 -3.59
C GLN A 33 1.87 -7.00 -2.45
N ASP A 34 3.20 -7.06 -2.29
CA ASP A 34 3.85 -7.82 -1.22
C ASP A 34 3.54 -7.23 0.16
N VAL A 35 3.38 -5.90 0.23
CA VAL A 35 3.03 -5.17 1.45
C VAL A 35 1.52 -5.22 1.69
N LEU A 36 0.71 -5.17 0.63
CA LEU A 36 -0.75 -5.14 0.69
C LEU A 36 -1.34 -6.35 1.42
N GLU A 37 -0.84 -7.56 1.17
CA GLU A 37 -1.31 -8.75 1.90
C GLU A 37 -1.08 -8.61 3.41
N THR A 38 0.05 -8.03 3.81
CA THR A 38 0.37 -7.76 5.22
C THR A 38 -0.56 -6.70 5.80
N LEU A 39 -0.79 -5.61 5.07
CA LEU A 39 -1.74 -4.56 5.46
C LEU A 39 -3.14 -5.14 5.71
N VAL A 40 -3.69 -5.86 4.73
CA VAL A 40 -5.06 -6.38 4.81
C VAL A 40 -5.17 -7.37 5.96
N ARG A 41 -4.23 -8.29 6.08
CA ARG A 41 -4.25 -9.34 7.11
C ARG A 41 -4.08 -8.78 8.52
N ASP A 42 -3.09 -7.91 8.72
CA ASP A 42 -2.63 -7.55 10.06
C ASP A 42 -3.20 -6.23 10.57
N VAL A 43 -3.75 -5.38 9.68
CA VAL A 43 -4.25 -4.06 10.04
C VAL A 43 -5.74 -3.93 9.75
N VAL A 44 -6.17 -4.15 8.51
CA VAL A 44 -7.56 -3.85 8.08
C VAL A 44 -8.55 -4.88 8.59
N VAL A 45 -8.29 -6.17 8.40
CA VAL A 45 -9.19 -7.24 8.86
C VAL A 45 -9.43 -7.20 10.38
N PRO A 46 -8.40 -6.97 11.23
CA PRO A 46 -8.60 -6.79 12.67
C PRO A 46 -9.48 -5.60 13.07
N MET A 47 -9.63 -4.57 12.23
CA MET A 47 -10.52 -3.43 12.51
C MET A 47 -12.02 -3.83 12.49
N GLY A 48 -12.36 -4.97 11.89
CA GLY A 48 -13.72 -5.53 11.94
C GLY A 48 -14.68 -4.90 10.94
N LYS A 49 -15.88 -4.52 11.39
CA LYS A 49 -16.99 -4.04 10.53
C LYS A 49 -16.73 -2.62 10.01
N VAL A 50 -15.76 -2.49 9.12
CA VAL A 50 -15.42 -1.24 8.43
C VAL A 50 -15.71 -1.36 6.95
N VAL A 51 -16.06 -0.24 6.33
CA VAL A 51 -16.13 -0.10 4.88
C VAL A 51 -14.77 0.38 4.40
N VAL A 52 -14.16 -0.35 3.47
CA VAL A 52 -12.86 -0.02 2.91
C VAL A 52 -13.06 0.75 1.62
N ILE A 53 -12.33 1.86 1.49
CA ILE A 53 -12.16 2.56 0.23
C ILE A 53 -10.68 2.73 -0.07
N SER A 54 -10.39 2.94 -1.34
CA SER A 54 -9.03 3.12 -1.83
C SER A 54 -8.96 4.45 -2.59
N ARG A 55 -8.06 5.34 -2.17
CA ARG A 55 -7.94 6.71 -2.70
C ARG A 55 -6.57 7.31 -2.40
N ALA A 56 -6.20 8.37 -3.12
CA ALA A 56 -5.04 9.18 -2.74
C ALA A 56 -5.23 9.79 -1.34
N SER A 57 -4.17 9.73 -0.54
CA SER A 57 -4.20 10.17 0.87
C SER A 57 -4.26 11.69 1.03
N ASP A 58 -5.00 12.15 2.04
CA ASP A 58 -4.99 13.54 2.50
C ASP A 58 -3.81 13.81 3.45
N CYS A 59 -3.19 12.76 3.99
CA CYS A 59 -1.97 12.83 4.82
C CYS A 59 -0.75 13.42 4.11
N ARG A 60 -0.75 13.63 2.78
CA ARG A 60 0.41 14.20 2.05
C ARG A 60 0.92 15.54 2.59
N GLN A 61 0.09 16.25 3.36
CA GLN A 61 0.39 17.57 3.90
C GLN A 61 0.95 17.53 5.33
N ALA A 62 0.92 16.38 6.01
CA ALA A 62 1.41 16.26 7.38
C ALA A 62 2.93 16.15 7.42
N LYS A 63 3.57 17.01 8.23
CA LYS A 63 5.02 16.95 8.45
C LYS A 63 5.34 15.82 9.41
N GLN A 64 5.94 14.74 8.91
CA GLN A 64 6.45 13.65 9.74
C GLN A 64 7.94 13.42 9.52
N ALA A 65 8.64 13.05 10.59
CA ALA A 65 10.05 12.69 10.55
C ALA A 65 10.21 11.24 10.06
N LEU A 66 9.98 11.02 8.77
CA LEU A 66 10.07 9.73 8.11
C LEU A 66 11.37 9.64 7.28
N PRO A 67 11.89 8.43 7.01
CA PRO A 67 13.03 8.26 6.11
C PRO A 67 12.75 8.90 4.74
N ALA A 68 13.70 9.69 4.22
CA ALA A 68 13.48 10.51 3.03
C ALA A 68 13.11 9.69 1.78
N GLU A 69 13.75 8.52 1.62
CA GLU A 69 13.50 7.63 0.47
C GLU A 69 12.07 7.08 0.47
N VAL A 70 11.61 6.54 1.61
CA VAL A 70 10.25 5.97 1.71
C VAL A 70 9.18 7.08 1.66
N TRP A 71 9.49 8.27 2.18
CA TRP A 71 8.61 9.43 2.06
C TRP A 71 8.44 9.85 0.59
N THR A 72 9.53 9.89 -0.17
CA THR A 72 9.51 10.23 -1.60
C THR A 72 8.70 9.20 -2.39
N ALA A 73 8.96 7.91 -2.16
CA ALA A 73 8.20 6.82 -2.77
C ALA A 73 6.70 6.91 -2.43
N PHE A 74 6.33 7.29 -1.21
CA PHE A 74 4.94 7.48 -0.80
C PHE A 74 4.28 8.65 -1.53
N LEU A 75 4.96 9.78 -1.68
CA LEU A 75 4.45 10.94 -2.41
C LEU A 75 4.25 10.62 -3.90
N GLU A 76 5.19 9.89 -4.51
CA GLU A 76 5.09 9.43 -5.91
C GLU A 76 3.91 8.47 -6.09
N ALA A 77 3.77 7.48 -5.21
CA ALA A 77 2.66 6.52 -5.25
C ALA A 77 1.28 7.20 -5.10
N ASN A 78 1.22 8.33 -4.39
CA ASN A 78 0.01 9.10 -4.12
C ASN A 78 -0.04 10.45 -4.89
N ALA A 79 0.64 10.53 -6.03
CA ALA A 79 0.58 11.70 -6.90
C ALA A 79 -0.87 11.94 -7.41
N ALA A 80 -1.17 13.18 -7.80
CA ALA A 80 -2.48 13.51 -8.35
C ALA A 80 -2.77 12.72 -9.64
N GLY A 81 -3.96 12.14 -9.75
CA GLY A 81 -4.38 11.35 -10.91
C GLY A 81 -3.92 9.88 -10.88
N MET A 82 -3.29 9.43 -9.81
CA MET A 82 -2.99 8.01 -9.60
C MET A 82 -4.25 7.27 -9.14
N ASP A 83 -4.45 6.06 -9.67
CA ASP A 83 -5.49 5.14 -9.22
C ASP A 83 -5.25 4.70 -7.77
N GLY A 84 -6.32 4.22 -7.14
CA GLY A 84 -6.25 3.60 -5.81
C GLY A 84 -5.43 2.31 -5.78
N LEU A 85 -5.19 1.79 -4.58
CA LEU A 85 -4.79 0.41 -4.35
C LEU A 85 -5.73 -0.58 -5.03
N GLU A 86 -5.14 -1.60 -5.66
CA GLU A 86 -5.82 -2.76 -6.22
C GLU A 86 -6.19 -3.74 -5.11
N LEU A 87 -7.48 -3.86 -4.80
CA LEU A 87 -7.98 -4.66 -3.68
C LEU A 87 -8.73 -5.92 -4.11
N ASP A 88 -8.85 -6.20 -5.42
CA ASP A 88 -9.66 -7.30 -5.95
C ASP A 88 -9.32 -8.66 -5.34
N ALA A 89 -8.03 -8.94 -5.16
CA ALA A 89 -7.55 -10.18 -4.54
C ALA A 89 -8.03 -10.36 -3.08
N HIS A 90 -8.47 -9.29 -2.42
CA HIS A 90 -8.91 -9.25 -1.03
C HIS A 90 -10.41 -8.95 -0.89
N ALA A 91 -11.14 -8.74 -1.98
CA ALA A 91 -12.55 -8.33 -1.97
C ALA A 91 -13.44 -9.28 -1.13
N ALA A 92 -13.15 -10.58 -1.11
CA ALA A 92 -13.90 -11.55 -0.30
C ALA A 92 -13.75 -11.36 1.22
N ARG A 93 -12.75 -10.59 1.67
CA ARG A 93 -12.43 -10.32 3.07
C ARG A 93 -12.77 -8.90 3.50
N LEU A 94 -13.16 -8.04 2.56
CA LEU A 94 -13.36 -6.61 2.77
C LEU A 94 -14.78 -6.21 2.37
N VAL A 95 -15.35 -5.23 3.08
CA VAL A 95 -16.57 -4.57 2.63
C VAL A 95 -16.14 -3.33 1.84
N MET A 96 -16.11 -3.41 0.52
CA MET A 96 -15.60 -2.32 -0.32
C MET A 96 -16.70 -1.35 -0.74
N ASP A 97 -16.36 -0.07 -0.90
CA ASP A 97 -17.21 0.93 -1.57
C ASP A 97 -16.44 1.62 -2.69
N GLU A 98 -16.93 1.42 -3.92
CA GLU A 98 -16.30 1.90 -5.16
C GLU A 98 -17.04 3.11 -5.76
N SER A 99 -17.99 3.71 -5.02
CA SER A 99 -18.84 4.79 -5.55
C SER A 99 -18.11 6.09 -5.85
N GLY A 100 -16.85 6.23 -5.40
CA GLY A 100 -16.09 7.49 -5.46
C GLY A 100 -16.64 8.58 -4.54
N ALA A 101 -17.64 8.28 -3.71
CA ALA A 101 -18.20 9.23 -2.77
C ALA A 101 -17.19 9.59 -1.66
N PRO A 102 -17.26 10.79 -1.08
CA PRO A 102 -16.42 11.15 0.06
C PRO A 102 -16.71 10.24 1.26
N PRO A 103 -15.71 9.99 2.13
CA PRO A 103 -15.85 9.08 3.28
C PRO A 103 -17.04 9.41 4.19
N SER A 104 -17.32 10.70 4.41
CA SER A 104 -18.45 11.16 5.22
C SER A 104 -19.79 10.66 4.69
N LEU A 105 -20.01 10.75 3.38
CA LEU A 105 -21.23 10.29 2.72
C LEU A 105 -21.35 8.76 2.71
N ILE A 106 -20.23 8.05 2.51
CA ILE A 106 -20.20 6.58 2.60
C ILE A 106 -20.57 6.13 4.01
N ARG A 107 -19.93 6.73 5.02
CA ARG A 107 -20.19 6.48 6.45
C ARG A 107 -21.67 6.72 6.78
N ALA A 108 -22.29 7.78 6.25
CA ALA A 108 -23.72 8.06 6.39
C ALA A 108 -24.61 6.95 5.80
N ARG A 109 -24.35 6.57 4.55
CA ARG A 109 -25.14 5.59 3.80
C ARG A 109 -25.01 4.17 4.38
N ARG A 110 -23.80 3.79 4.76
CA ARG A 110 -23.45 2.44 5.24
C ARG A 110 -23.65 2.27 6.73
N ARG A 111 -23.72 3.36 7.49
CA ARG A 111 -23.80 3.37 8.97
C ARG A 111 -22.69 2.54 9.61
N GLN A 112 -21.49 2.64 9.05
CA GLN A 112 -20.30 1.91 9.45
C GLN A 112 -19.08 2.83 9.33
N PRO A 113 -18.06 2.68 10.18
CA PRO A 113 -16.80 3.39 10.01
C PRO A 113 -16.20 3.11 8.63
N VAL A 114 -15.58 4.12 8.04
CA VAL A 114 -14.90 4.02 6.75
C VAL A 114 -13.40 4.06 6.98
N VAL A 115 -12.68 3.14 6.34
CA VAL A 115 -11.22 3.10 6.32
C VAL A 115 -10.78 3.42 4.90
N ALA A 116 -10.14 4.56 4.71
CA ALA A 116 -9.52 4.93 3.45
C ALA A 116 -8.05 4.50 3.46
N LEU A 117 -7.67 3.73 2.44
CA LEU A 117 -6.31 3.23 2.24
C LEU A 117 -5.65 3.99 1.09
N SER A 118 -4.48 4.54 1.36
CA SER A 118 -3.62 5.15 0.35
C SER A 118 -2.84 4.12 -0.45
N ARG A 119 -2.28 4.51 -1.61
CA ARG A 119 -1.19 3.73 -2.24
C ARG A 119 0.01 3.61 -1.30
N ILE A 120 0.79 2.55 -1.48
CA ILE A 120 1.95 2.23 -0.65
C ILE A 120 3.22 2.67 -1.40
N GLY A 121 3.98 3.57 -0.81
CA GLY A 121 5.32 3.91 -1.28
C GLY A 121 6.31 2.84 -0.84
N VAL A 122 6.94 2.14 -1.78
CA VAL A 122 7.94 1.10 -1.50
C VAL A 122 9.33 1.63 -1.84
N ALA A 123 10.25 1.59 -0.88
CA ALA A 123 11.64 1.98 -1.03
C ALA A 123 12.55 0.89 -0.44
N GLY A 124 13.03 0.00 -1.32
CA GLY A 124 13.85 -1.15 -0.96
C GLY A 124 13.11 -2.08 0.02
N GLU A 125 13.65 -2.20 1.23
CA GLU A 125 13.12 -3.06 2.29
C GLU A 125 12.17 -2.32 3.25
N THR A 126 11.77 -1.10 2.90
CA THR A 126 10.80 -0.30 3.67
C THR A 126 9.63 0.13 2.81
N ALA A 127 8.46 0.27 3.43
CA ALA A 127 7.29 0.78 2.74
C ALA A 127 6.45 1.65 3.67
N LEU A 128 5.75 2.63 3.11
CA LEU A 128 4.95 3.60 3.85
C LEU A 128 3.60 3.77 3.18
N MET A 129 2.56 3.86 3.99
CA MET A 129 1.23 4.26 3.54
C MET A 129 0.54 5.10 4.61
N CYS A 130 -0.52 5.82 4.24
CA CYS A 130 -1.45 6.39 5.19
C CYS A 130 -2.74 5.58 5.25
N ILE A 131 -3.27 5.46 6.45
CA ILE A 131 -4.58 4.91 6.74
C ILE A 131 -5.39 6.01 7.42
N GLU A 132 -6.58 6.28 6.87
CA GLU A 132 -7.50 7.27 7.40
C GLU A 132 -8.77 6.56 7.85
N VAL A 133 -9.13 6.76 9.11
CA VAL A 133 -10.30 6.15 9.74
C VAL A 133 -11.32 7.25 9.99
N TYR A 134 -12.49 7.10 9.38
CA TYR A 134 -13.63 7.99 9.56
C TYR A 134 -14.68 7.26 10.39
N GLY A 135 -14.87 7.68 11.63
CA GLY A 135 -15.60 6.91 12.63
C GLY A 135 -16.11 7.77 13.79
N ALA A 136 -15.91 7.29 15.03
CA ALA A 136 -16.25 8.06 16.23
C ALA A 136 -15.25 9.19 16.50
N GLU A 137 -14.03 9.06 16.01
CA GLU A 137 -13.00 10.10 15.94
C GLU A 137 -12.32 9.92 14.59
N ASP A 138 -12.29 10.99 13.80
CA ASP A 138 -11.68 10.94 12.48
C ASP A 138 -10.17 11.11 12.67
N ARG A 139 -9.38 10.21 12.09
CA ARG A 139 -7.93 10.24 12.25
C ARG A 139 -7.20 9.66 11.07
N GLY A 140 -6.04 10.22 10.78
CA GLY A 140 -5.07 9.67 9.83
C GLY A 140 -3.79 9.28 10.53
N PHE A 141 -3.19 8.18 10.13
CA PHE A 141 -1.87 7.76 10.60
C PHE A 141 -1.10 7.04 9.51
N TYR A 142 0.21 7.20 9.54
CA TYR A 142 1.11 6.43 8.68
C TYR A 142 1.43 5.10 9.32
N VAL A 143 1.55 4.07 8.48
CA VAL A 143 2.12 2.78 8.86
C VAL A 143 3.41 2.58 8.07
N LEU A 144 4.51 2.42 8.79
CA LEU A 144 5.81 2.06 8.23
C LEU A 144 5.97 0.54 8.30
N PHE A 145 6.18 -0.10 7.15
CA PHE A 145 6.46 -1.52 7.01
C PHE A 145 7.95 -1.74 6.75
N GLY A 146 8.44 -2.90 7.18
CA GLY A 146 9.80 -3.34 6.93
C GLY A 146 9.86 -4.82 6.58
N ARG A 147 10.61 -5.13 5.53
CA ARG A 147 10.90 -6.49 5.06
C ARG A 147 12.10 -7.06 5.83
N ASP A 148 11.97 -8.27 6.35
CA ASP A 148 13.06 -8.95 7.03
C ASP A 148 13.94 -9.75 6.06
N GLY A 149 15.06 -10.29 6.55
CA GLY A 149 16.00 -11.08 5.73
C GLY A 149 15.43 -12.41 5.18
N THR A 150 14.20 -12.78 5.54
CA THR A 150 13.46 -13.91 4.97
C THR A 150 12.49 -13.47 3.86
N GLY A 151 12.41 -12.17 3.60
CA GLY A 151 11.53 -11.56 2.63
C GLY A 151 10.13 -11.27 3.17
N LYS A 152 9.89 -11.44 4.48
CA LYS A 152 8.57 -11.23 5.10
C LYS A 152 8.37 -9.78 5.50
N TRP A 153 7.22 -9.23 5.12
CA TRP A 153 6.77 -7.89 5.50
C TRP A 153 6.05 -7.89 6.87
N SER A 154 6.24 -6.80 7.62
CA SER A 154 5.55 -6.54 8.88
C SER A 154 5.49 -5.04 9.16
N ALA A 155 4.43 -4.59 9.84
CA ALA A 155 4.37 -3.23 10.37
C ALA A 155 5.45 -3.04 11.45
N ARG A 156 6.15 -1.91 11.40
CA ARG A 156 7.27 -1.57 12.29
C ARG A 156 6.97 -0.40 13.20
N ALA A 157 6.23 0.58 12.70
CA ALA A 157 5.86 1.77 13.43
C ALA A 157 4.59 2.39 12.87
N GLU A 158 3.89 3.12 13.74
CA GLU A 158 2.75 3.96 13.39
C GLU A 158 3.02 5.41 13.81
N PHE A 159 2.62 6.36 12.96
CA PHE A 159 2.84 7.78 13.21
C PHE A 159 1.54 8.54 12.97
N ALA A 160 1.05 9.28 13.98
CA ALA A 160 -0.14 10.11 13.81
C ALA A 160 0.08 11.17 12.72
N ALA A 161 -0.83 11.25 11.75
CA ALA A 161 -0.79 12.28 10.71
C ALA A 161 -1.70 13.45 11.10
N TRP A 162 -2.92 13.16 11.52
CA TRP A 162 -3.91 14.13 11.95
C TRP A 162 -5.02 13.44 12.78
N SER A 163 -5.78 14.23 13.53
CA SER A 163 -6.97 13.78 14.26
C SER A 163 -7.96 14.93 14.38
N GLU A 164 -9.24 14.66 14.17
CA GLU A 164 -10.34 15.59 14.34
C GLU A 164 -11.40 14.93 15.22
N ALA A 165 -12.01 15.71 16.12
CA ALA A 165 -13.19 15.25 16.84
C ALA A 165 -14.27 14.96 15.80
N ALA A 166 -14.97 13.82 15.91
CA ALA A 166 -16.05 13.55 14.98
C ALA A 166 -17.07 14.68 15.05
N GLU A 167 -17.42 15.25 13.90
CA GLU A 167 -18.57 16.13 13.81
C GLU A 167 -19.81 15.36 14.31
N GLU A 168 -20.51 15.96 15.27
CA GLU A 168 -21.83 15.49 15.68
C GLU A 168 -22.76 15.68 14.47
N TRP A 169 -23.34 14.58 14.01
CA TRP A 169 -23.93 14.51 12.68
C TRP A 169 -25.33 15.13 12.65
N GLU A 170 -25.44 16.38 12.26
CA GLU A 170 -26.68 16.92 11.72
C GLU A 170 -26.59 16.86 10.19
N LEU A 171 -27.44 16.03 9.57
CA LEU A 171 -27.62 16.12 8.12
C LEU A 171 -28.22 17.49 7.83
N GLU A 172 -27.56 18.31 7.01
CA GLU A 172 -28.26 19.43 6.38
C GLU A 172 -29.46 18.84 5.62
N PRO A 173 -30.68 19.38 5.83
CA PRO A 173 -31.85 18.81 5.24
C PRO A 173 -31.73 18.84 3.71
N GLU A 174 -31.94 17.68 3.09
CA GLU A 174 -32.00 17.54 1.64
C GLU A 174 -33.30 18.21 1.16
N GLU A 175 -33.19 19.24 0.32
CA GLU A 175 -34.35 19.78 -0.38
C GLU A 175 -34.84 18.74 -1.38
N LEU A 176 -36.02 18.17 -1.11
CA LEU A 176 -36.70 17.29 -2.05
C LEU A 176 -37.12 18.11 -3.28
N PRO A 177 -37.28 17.45 -4.46
CA PRO A 177 -37.66 18.13 -5.71
C PRO A 177 -39.04 18.83 -5.68
N ASP A 178 -39.79 18.70 -4.59
CA ASP A 178 -41.07 19.38 -4.31
C ASP A 178 -40.94 20.57 -3.35
N GLY A 179 -39.73 20.88 -2.85
CA GLY A 179 -39.47 22.00 -1.95
C GLY A 179 -39.83 21.73 -0.48
N GLU A 180 -40.11 20.48 -0.09
CA GLU A 180 -40.28 20.12 1.31
C GLU A 180 -38.93 19.81 1.98
N ILE A 181 -38.68 20.50 3.09
CA ILE A 181 -37.51 20.30 3.96
C ILE A 181 -37.92 19.29 5.03
N TYR A 182 -37.16 18.19 5.18
CA TYR A 182 -37.38 17.23 6.25
C TYR A 182 -36.91 17.84 7.58
N GLU A 183 -37.81 18.40 8.39
CA GLU A 183 -37.54 18.68 9.80
C GLU A 183 -37.70 17.37 10.62
N ARG A 184 -36.74 17.09 11.50
CA ARG A 184 -36.88 16.05 12.54
C ARG A 184 -36.94 16.68 13.91
#